data_AF-A0A1Y1WJ87-F1
#
_entry.id   AF-A0A1Y1WJ87-F1
#
_cell.length_a   1.000
_cell.length_b   1.000
_cell.length_c   1.000
_cell.angle_alpha   90.00
_cell.angle_beta   90.00
_cell.angle_gamma   90.00
#
_symmetry.space_group_name_H-M   'P 1'
#
loop_
_entity.id
_entity.type
_entity.pdbx_description
1 polymer ?
#
loop_
_entity_poly.entity_id
_entity_poly.type
_entity_poly.pdbx_seq_one_letter_code
_entity_poly.pdbx_strand_id
1 'polypeptide(L)'
;MVPAVETPLVTLTRPRHSTMAIDNRVTVDLIHDINQCLTIIEAELSAAPESKLGGAVVVTGHGKQLEDHSLNIRAKFHKLLARFLLFRTPVIGALNGHTVMRKDRGFICLNEVDIRRPLLPGMAAVKALRDSVLGGKRFSAEEAMAAEFVDEAVDGDKVVEVALDLAEKYAPKTYRDNYHLLKAELYRDALPHLLSQPLQTAGQYLAKL
;
A
#
# COMPACT_ATOMS: atom_id res chain seq x y z
N MET A 1 -19.84 18.79 11.47
CA MET A 1 -20.51 17.53 11.09
C MET A 1 -19.74 16.95 9.92
N VAL A 2 -19.02 15.86 10.14
CA VAL A 2 -18.42 15.09 9.04
C VAL A 2 -19.53 14.18 8.51
N PRO A 3 -19.87 14.22 7.20
CA PRO A 3 -20.93 13.36 6.68
C PRO A 3 -20.50 11.89 6.79
N ALA A 4 -21.48 11.02 7.02
CA ALA A 4 -21.28 9.57 7.04
C ALA A 4 -20.69 9.11 5.70
N VAL A 5 -19.58 8.39 5.74
CA VAL A 5 -18.99 7.75 4.56
C VAL A 5 -19.80 6.48 4.29
N GLU A 6 -20.85 6.61 3.49
CA GLU A 6 -21.61 5.48 2.97
C GLU A 6 -20.77 4.72 1.95
N THR A 7 -20.30 3.53 2.35
CA THR A 7 -19.69 2.49 1.49
C THR A 7 -18.35 2.87 0.83
N PRO A 8 -17.31 2.00 0.84
CA PRO A 8 -16.09 2.29 0.08
C PRO A 8 -16.43 2.42 -1.41
N LEU A 9 -16.41 3.66 -1.91
CA LEU A 9 -16.65 3.98 -3.31
C LEU A 9 -15.41 3.56 -4.11
N VAL A 10 -15.47 2.38 -4.75
CA VAL A 10 -14.65 2.14 -5.94
C VAL A 10 -15.29 2.89 -7.10
N THR A 11 -14.69 4.00 -7.49
CA THR A 11 -15.04 4.67 -8.75
C THR A 11 -14.11 4.15 -9.84
N LEU A 12 -14.60 3.17 -10.61
CA LEU A 12 -13.97 2.73 -11.85
C LEU A 12 -14.16 3.80 -12.92
N THR A 13 -13.23 4.75 -13.04
CA THR A 13 -13.27 5.75 -14.12
C THR A 13 -12.59 5.15 -15.34
N ARG A 14 -13.36 4.38 -16.13
CA ARG A 14 -12.90 4.07 -17.48
C ARG A 14 -12.79 5.37 -18.29
N PRO A 15 -11.70 5.56 -19.06
CA PRO A 15 -10.82 4.48 -19.53
C PRO A 15 -9.41 4.39 -18.89
N ARG A 16 -9.07 5.13 -17.82
CA ARG A 16 -7.64 5.23 -17.38
C ARG A 16 -7.31 4.77 -15.95
N HIS A 17 -8.20 4.91 -14.97
CA HIS A 17 -7.86 4.58 -13.59
C HIS A 17 -9.08 4.15 -12.76
N SER A 18 -8.82 3.34 -11.75
CA SER A 18 -9.81 2.90 -10.75
C SER A 18 -9.50 3.55 -9.42
N THR A 19 -10.40 4.38 -8.89
CA THR A 19 -10.24 5.00 -7.57
C THR A 19 -10.97 4.18 -6.51
N MET A 20 -10.39 3.98 -5.33
CA MET A 20 -11.02 3.28 -4.20
C MET A 20 -10.86 4.12 -2.93
N ALA A 21 -11.98 4.55 -2.33
CA ALA A 21 -11.99 5.28 -1.05
C ALA A 21 -12.15 4.32 0.14
N ILE A 22 -11.29 4.39 1.15
CA ILE A 22 -11.30 3.51 2.32
C ILE A 22 -11.36 4.26 3.66
N ASP A 23 -11.94 3.63 4.69
CA ASP A 23 -11.70 4.00 6.09
C ASP A 23 -10.25 3.60 6.46
N ASN A 24 -9.49 4.50 7.08
CA ASN A 24 -8.05 4.31 7.30
C ASN A 24 -7.72 3.32 8.44
N ARG A 25 -8.71 2.67 9.08
CA ARG A 25 -8.46 1.57 10.03
C ARG A 25 -8.31 0.25 9.30
N VAL A 26 -7.17 -0.43 9.47
CA VAL A 26 -6.97 -1.76 8.86
C VAL A 26 -7.76 -2.80 9.65
N THR A 27 -8.98 -3.10 9.19
CA THR A 27 -9.86 -4.14 9.73
C THR A 27 -9.90 -5.37 8.81
N VAL A 28 -10.42 -6.49 9.30
CA VAL A 28 -10.63 -7.69 8.47
C VAL A 28 -11.58 -7.39 7.31
N ASP A 29 -12.64 -6.64 7.58
CA ASP A 29 -13.66 -6.28 6.58
C ASP A 29 -13.05 -5.38 5.51
N LEU A 30 -12.26 -4.36 5.91
CA LEU A 30 -11.57 -3.52 4.95
C LEU A 30 -10.63 -4.34 4.05
N ILE A 31 -9.83 -5.25 4.63
CA ILE A 31 -8.95 -6.12 3.83
C ILE A 31 -9.78 -6.99 2.87
N HIS A 32 -10.93 -7.48 3.31
CA HIS A 32 -11.83 -8.26 2.46
C HIS A 32 -12.37 -7.42 1.30
N ASP A 33 -12.88 -6.23 1.57
CA ASP A 33 -13.45 -5.32 0.58
C ASP A 33 -12.40 -4.91 -0.45
N ILE A 34 -11.20 -4.50 -0.02
CA ILE A 34 -10.09 -4.20 -0.93
C ILE A 34 -9.78 -5.39 -1.83
N ASN A 35 -9.75 -6.60 -1.28
CA ASN A 35 -9.49 -7.80 -2.08
C ASN A 35 -10.61 -8.06 -3.11
N GLN A 36 -11.87 -7.82 -2.77
CA GLN A 36 -12.97 -7.94 -3.73
C GLN A 36 -12.82 -6.92 -4.87
N CYS A 37 -12.48 -5.67 -4.53
CA CYS A 37 -12.28 -4.59 -5.51
C CYS A 37 -11.16 -4.93 -6.50
N LEU A 38 -10.02 -5.40 -6.00
CA LEU A 38 -8.89 -5.85 -6.82
C LEU A 38 -9.29 -7.03 -7.72
N THR A 39 -10.10 -7.96 -7.24
CA THR A 39 -10.58 -9.11 -8.05
C THR A 39 -11.49 -8.65 -9.19
N ILE A 40 -12.36 -7.66 -8.95
CA ILE A 40 -13.21 -7.07 -9.99
C ILE A 40 -12.32 -6.42 -11.06
N ILE A 41 -11.31 -5.66 -10.66
CA ILE A 41 -10.36 -5.02 -11.59
C ILE A 41 -9.59 -6.07 -12.41
N GLU A 42 -9.13 -7.15 -11.79
CA GLU A 42 -8.45 -8.26 -12.49
C GLU A 42 -9.36 -8.93 -13.53
N ALA A 43 -10.62 -9.19 -13.17
CA ALA A 43 -11.61 -9.78 -14.07
C ALA A 43 -11.87 -8.86 -15.28
N GLU A 44 -12.00 -7.56 -15.04
CA GLU A 44 -12.18 -6.57 -16.10
C GLU A 44 -10.96 -6.48 -17.03
N LEU A 45 -9.75 -6.45 -16.48
CA LEU A 45 -8.51 -6.42 -17.26
C LEU A 45 -8.30 -7.70 -18.07
N SER A 46 -8.81 -8.83 -17.59
CA SER A 46 -8.73 -10.11 -18.29
C SER A 46 -9.73 -10.20 -19.44
N ALA A 47 -10.90 -9.56 -19.31
CA ALA A 47 -11.92 -9.49 -20.35
C ALA A 47 -11.69 -8.35 -21.37
N ALA A 48 -10.78 -7.42 -21.09
CA ALA A 48 -10.51 -6.28 -21.95
C ALA A 48 -9.71 -6.69 -23.21
N PRO A 49 -10.01 -6.12 -24.39
CA PRO A 49 -9.18 -6.31 -25.57
C PRO A 49 -7.81 -5.65 -25.37
N GLU A 50 -6.77 -6.14 -26.07
CA GLU A 50 -5.40 -5.61 -25.91
C GLU A 50 -5.29 -4.09 -26.10
N SER A 51 -6.09 -3.52 -26.99
CA SER A 51 -6.17 -2.07 -27.25
C SER A 51 -6.70 -1.24 -26.06
N LYS A 52 -7.26 -1.90 -25.04
CA LYS A 52 -7.73 -1.30 -23.79
C LYS A 52 -7.01 -1.88 -22.56
N LEU A 53 -5.97 -2.68 -22.75
CA LEU A 53 -5.10 -3.09 -21.65
C LEU A 53 -4.35 -1.86 -21.17
N GLY A 54 -4.48 -1.54 -19.88
CA GLY A 54 -3.95 -0.30 -19.36
C GLY A 54 -4.70 0.22 -18.15
N GLY A 55 -3.96 0.71 -17.17
CA GLY A 55 -4.56 1.50 -16.10
C GLY A 55 -3.70 1.58 -14.87
N ALA A 56 -4.25 2.27 -13.88
CA ALA A 56 -3.70 2.36 -12.54
C ALA A 56 -4.84 2.24 -11.53
N VAL A 57 -4.52 1.77 -10.33
CA VAL A 57 -5.44 1.79 -9.18
C VAL A 57 -5.00 2.91 -8.26
N VAL A 58 -5.90 3.83 -7.93
CA VAL A 58 -5.67 4.88 -6.94
C VAL A 58 -6.44 4.53 -5.68
N VAL A 59 -5.73 4.41 -4.56
CA VAL A 59 -6.32 4.14 -3.25
C VAL A 59 -6.29 5.44 -2.45
N THR A 60 -7.47 5.95 -2.11
CA THR A 60 -7.65 7.16 -1.30
C THR A 60 -8.26 6.76 0.04
N GLY A 61 -8.04 7.55 1.08
CA GLY A 61 -8.63 7.27 2.39
C GLY A 61 -8.51 8.45 3.33
N HIS A 62 -9.50 8.63 4.19
CA HIS A 62 -9.57 9.76 5.11
C HIS A 62 -9.23 9.33 6.55
N GLY A 63 -8.44 10.16 7.26
CA GLY A 63 -8.11 9.93 8.69
C GLY A 63 -6.70 9.37 8.94
N LYS A 64 -6.40 8.98 10.18
CA LYS A 64 -5.11 8.35 10.53
C LYS A 64 -5.16 6.87 10.21
N GLN A 65 -4.08 6.33 9.63
CA GLN A 65 -3.94 4.88 9.49
C GLN A 65 -3.69 4.27 10.87
N LEU A 66 -4.61 3.43 11.32
CA LEU A 66 -4.49 2.70 12.58
C LEU A 66 -4.58 1.21 12.25
N GLU A 67 -3.52 0.49 12.59
CA GLU A 67 -3.52 -0.96 12.45
C GLU A 67 -4.18 -1.58 13.69
N ASP A 68 -5.19 -2.43 13.46
CA ASP A 68 -5.53 -3.44 14.45
C ASP A 68 -4.46 -4.53 14.40
N HIS A 69 -3.85 -4.78 15.54
CA HIS A 69 -2.67 -5.61 15.64
C HIS A 69 -2.95 -7.07 15.98
N SER A 70 -4.21 -7.52 15.84
CA SER A 70 -4.53 -8.93 15.96
C SER A 70 -3.74 -9.76 14.93
N LEU A 71 -3.33 -10.97 15.32
CA LEU A 71 -2.47 -11.82 14.49
C LEU A 71 -3.13 -12.19 13.15
N ASN A 72 -4.46 -12.36 13.15
CA ASN A 72 -5.23 -12.68 11.96
C ASN A 72 -5.21 -11.51 10.95
N ILE A 73 -5.33 -10.27 11.45
CA ILE A 73 -5.27 -9.07 10.61
C ILE A 73 -3.87 -8.90 10.01
N ARG A 74 -2.80 -9.11 10.80
CA ARG A 74 -1.41 -9.02 10.30
C ARG A 74 -1.13 -9.97 9.12
N ALA A 75 -1.53 -11.23 9.25
CA ALA A 75 -1.34 -12.22 8.19
C ALA A 75 -2.16 -11.90 6.92
N LYS A 76 -3.40 -11.43 7.09
CA LYS A 76 -4.25 -11.00 5.97
C LYS A 76 -3.72 -9.72 5.30
N PHE A 77 -3.24 -8.77 6.09
CA PHE A 77 -2.65 -7.52 5.63
C PHE A 77 -1.38 -7.77 4.82
N HIS A 78 -0.50 -8.66 5.27
CA HIS A 78 0.68 -9.07 4.51
C HIS A 78 0.36 -9.66 3.14
N LYS A 79 -0.66 -10.52 3.07
CA LYS A 79 -1.14 -11.05 1.79
C LYS A 79 -1.68 -9.95 0.89
N LEU A 80 -2.37 -8.96 1.46
CA LEU A 80 -2.84 -7.79 0.72
C LEU A 80 -1.66 -6.94 0.22
N LEU A 81 -0.63 -6.69 1.04
CA LEU A 81 0.59 -5.99 0.61
C LEU A 81 1.28 -6.72 -0.54
N ALA A 82 1.46 -8.04 -0.43
CA ALA A 82 2.01 -8.85 -1.52
C ALA A 82 1.17 -8.72 -2.80
N ARG A 83 -0.16 -8.67 -2.68
CA ARG A 83 -1.06 -8.45 -3.81
C ARG A 83 -0.88 -7.06 -4.42
N PHE A 84 -0.74 -5.99 -3.63
CA PHE A 84 -0.41 -4.66 -4.15
C PHE A 84 0.94 -4.63 -4.88
N LEU A 85 1.96 -5.27 -4.30
CA LEU A 85 3.29 -5.36 -4.92
C LEU A 85 3.25 -6.15 -6.24
N LEU A 86 2.40 -7.16 -6.37
CA LEU A 86 2.30 -7.98 -7.58
C LEU A 86 1.17 -7.60 -8.52
N PHE A 87 0.37 -6.59 -8.18
CA PHE A 87 -0.79 -6.23 -8.99
C PHE A 87 -0.39 -5.87 -10.43
N ARG A 88 -1.21 -6.29 -11.40
CA ARG A 88 -0.97 -6.12 -12.85
C ARG A 88 -0.75 -4.67 -13.26
N THR A 89 -1.40 -3.76 -12.55
CA THR A 89 -1.28 -2.31 -12.73
C THR A 89 -0.61 -1.66 -11.51
N PRO A 90 -0.04 -0.45 -11.64
CA PRO A 90 0.44 0.30 -10.49
C PRO A 90 -0.72 0.57 -9.54
N VAL A 91 -0.45 0.40 -8.25
CA VAL A 91 -1.34 0.78 -7.15
C VAL A 91 -0.73 2.00 -6.51
N ILE A 92 -1.43 3.12 -6.57
CA ILE A 92 -1.00 4.44 -6.11
C ILE A 92 -1.77 4.74 -4.84
N GLY A 93 -1.07 4.82 -3.73
CA GLY A 93 -1.67 5.20 -2.46
C GLY A 93 -1.63 6.71 -2.27
N ALA A 94 -2.80 7.32 -2.36
CA ALA A 94 -3.11 8.64 -1.81
C ALA A 94 -3.59 8.53 -0.34
N LEU A 95 -3.11 7.48 0.33
CA LEU A 95 -3.21 7.29 1.77
C LEU A 95 -2.05 8.05 2.40
N ASN A 96 -2.13 8.44 3.68
CA ASN A 96 -1.05 9.13 4.38
C ASN A 96 0.27 8.29 4.42
N GLY A 97 1.02 8.20 3.31
CA GLY A 97 2.37 7.64 3.26
C GLY A 97 2.66 6.42 2.36
N HIS A 98 1.92 6.14 1.27
CA HIS A 98 2.30 5.00 0.38
C HIS A 98 2.84 5.40 -1.00
N THR A 99 2.38 6.52 -1.57
CA THR A 99 2.92 7.05 -2.85
C THR A 99 2.90 8.57 -2.81
N VAL A 100 1.79 9.17 -2.37
CA VAL A 100 1.64 10.62 -2.20
C VAL A 100 1.30 10.92 -0.74
N MET A 101 2.08 11.80 -0.10
CA MET A 101 1.86 12.20 1.30
C MET A 101 1.64 13.70 1.44
N ARG A 102 0.67 14.08 2.28
CA ARG A 102 0.43 15.49 2.63
C ARG A 102 1.52 16.05 3.55
N LYS A 103 2.00 17.26 3.28
CA LYS A 103 3.09 17.92 4.04
C LYS A 103 2.72 18.30 5.47
N ASP A 104 1.56 18.90 5.66
CA ASP A 104 1.18 19.54 6.92
C ASP A 104 0.88 18.57 8.07
N ARG A 105 0.43 17.34 7.77
CA ARG A 105 -0.02 16.35 8.77
C ARG A 105 0.42 14.92 8.51
N GLY A 106 1.00 14.63 7.35
CA GLY A 106 1.44 13.28 6.98
C GLY A 106 2.72 12.91 7.69
N PHE A 107 2.80 11.66 8.17
CA PHE A 107 4.05 11.08 8.63
C PHE A 107 4.03 9.56 8.44
N ILE A 108 5.21 8.96 8.22
CA ILE A 108 5.41 7.51 8.21
C ILE A 108 6.34 7.11 9.35
N CYS A 109 6.08 5.95 9.97
CA CYS A 109 6.77 5.50 11.16
C CYS A 109 6.63 3.98 11.33
N LEU A 110 7.71 3.29 11.68
CA LEU A 110 7.70 1.89 12.13
C LEU A 110 7.89 1.86 13.65
N ASN A 111 6.82 2.12 14.41
CA ASN A 111 6.86 2.28 15.86
C ASN A 111 6.78 0.96 16.65
N GLU A 112 7.16 -0.17 16.04
CA GLU A 112 7.15 -1.48 16.69
C GLU A 112 7.95 -1.51 17.99
N VAL A 113 9.04 -0.73 18.06
CA VAL A 113 9.85 -0.56 19.27
C VAL A 113 9.05 0.05 20.42
N ASP A 114 8.17 1.02 20.15
CA ASP A 114 7.37 1.71 21.17
C ASP A 114 6.18 0.85 21.62
N ILE A 115 5.55 0.13 20.69
CA ILE A 115 4.40 -0.74 20.98
C ILE A 115 4.80 -2.16 21.40
N ARG A 116 6.09 -2.40 21.60
CA ARG A 116 6.69 -3.67 22.08
C ARG A 116 6.27 -4.88 21.24
N ARG A 117 6.29 -4.73 19.92
CA ARG A 117 6.04 -5.84 18.99
C ARG A 117 7.24 -6.09 18.10
N PRO A 118 7.42 -7.33 17.61
CA PRO A 118 8.41 -7.59 16.60
C PRO A 118 7.99 -6.96 15.27
N LEU A 119 8.92 -6.24 14.64
CA LEU A 119 8.82 -5.88 13.22
C LEU A 119 8.71 -7.18 12.42
N LEU A 120 7.77 -7.20 11.48
CA LEU A 120 7.53 -8.39 10.68
C LEU A 120 8.60 -8.52 9.59
N PRO A 121 9.07 -9.75 9.28
CA PRO A 121 10.10 -9.94 8.26
C PRO A 121 9.74 -9.35 6.90
N GLY A 122 8.47 -9.47 6.48
CA GLY A 122 7.99 -8.89 5.22
C GLY A 122 8.09 -7.37 5.18
N MET A 123 7.79 -6.68 6.30
CA MET A 123 7.93 -5.23 6.40
C MET A 123 9.40 -4.80 6.38
N ALA A 124 10.26 -5.54 7.08
CA ALA A 124 11.70 -5.29 7.07
C ALA A 124 12.32 -5.46 5.68
N ALA A 125 11.83 -6.43 4.90
CA ALA A 125 12.32 -6.72 3.56
C ALA A 125 11.85 -5.71 2.49
N VAL A 126 10.71 -5.04 2.69
CA VAL A 126 10.22 -4.02 1.75
C VAL A 126 10.98 -2.71 1.92
N LYS A 127 11.03 -2.17 3.15
CA LYS A 127 11.81 -0.96 3.45
C LYS A 127 11.94 -0.76 4.95
N ALA A 128 13.17 -0.89 5.47
CA ALA A 128 13.47 -0.62 6.88
C ALA A 128 14.65 0.34 7.01
N LEU A 129 14.41 1.51 7.59
CA LEU A 129 15.47 2.40 8.04
C LEU A 129 15.72 2.18 9.52
N ARG A 130 17.01 2.12 9.91
CA ARG A 130 17.43 1.90 11.29
C ARG A 130 16.75 2.86 12.26
N ASP A 131 16.69 4.14 11.92
CA ASP A 131 16.12 5.16 12.80
C ASP A 131 14.59 5.04 12.94
N SER A 132 13.92 4.52 11.90
CA SER A 132 12.50 4.16 11.99
C SER A 132 12.32 2.98 12.95
N VAL A 133 12.99 1.86 12.67
CA VAL A 133 12.77 0.57 13.34
C VAL A 133 13.28 0.56 14.78
N LEU A 134 14.48 1.09 15.02
CA LEU A 134 15.12 1.06 16.35
C LEU A 134 14.84 2.33 17.16
N GLY A 135 14.53 3.44 16.49
CA GLY A 135 14.31 4.75 17.12
C GLY A 135 12.85 5.18 17.18
N GLY A 136 11.93 4.48 16.52
CA GLY A 136 10.52 4.90 16.42
C GLY A 136 10.35 6.24 15.72
N LYS A 137 11.32 6.64 14.86
CA LYS A 137 11.32 7.96 14.23
C LYS A 137 10.08 8.12 13.36
N ARG A 138 9.36 9.22 13.55
CA ARG A 138 8.34 9.71 12.63
C ARG A 138 9.00 10.56 11.56
N PHE A 139 8.85 10.17 10.30
CA PHE A 139 9.32 10.90 9.14
C PHE A 139 8.21 11.82 8.65
N SER A 140 8.49 13.13 8.57
CA SER A 140 7.65 14.09 7.85
C SER A 140 7.51 13.74 6.36
N ALA A 141 6.65 14.44 5.62
CA ALA A 141 6.48 14.20 4.18
C ALA A 141 7.77 14.39 3.39
N GLU A 142 8.50 15.45 3.69
CA GLU A 142 9.77 15.77 3.05
C GLU A 142 10.85 14.75 3.39
N GLU A 143 10.95 14.35 4.67
CA GLU A 143 11.89 13.31 5.08
C GLU A 143 11.54 11.94 4.49
N ALA A 144 10.24 11.62 4.41
CA ALA A 144 9.76 10.38 3.81
C ALA A 144 10.08 10.34 2.31
N MET A 145 9.92 11.46 1.60
CA MET A 145 10.28 11.57 0.19
C MET A 145 11.80 11.44 0.00
N ALA A 146 12.60 12.12 0.81
CA ALA A 146 14.06 12.01 0.78
C ALA A 146 14.57 10.59 1.12
N ALA A 147 13.84 9.88 1.98
CA ALA A 147 14.07 8.48 2.32
C ALA A 147 13.44 7.48 1.34
N GLU A 148 12.79 7.98 0.27
CA GLU A 148 12.06 7.20 -0.74
C GLU A 148 10.96 6.28 -0.15
N PHE A 149 10.40 6.63 1.02
CA PHE A 149 9.21 5.98 1.54
C PHE A 149 7.95 6.35 0.75
N VAL A 150 7.95 7.53 0.13
CA VAL A 150 6.90 8.06 -0.73
C VAL A 150 7.53 8.66 -1.98
N ASP A 151 6.77 8.73 -3.07
CA ASP A 151 7.21 9.36 -4.31
C ASP A 151 7.02 10.88 -4.29
N GLU A 152 5.94 11.37 -3.66
CA GLU A 152 5.58 12.79 -3.67
C GLU A 152 5.15 13.30 -2.29
N ALA A 153 5.60 14.51 -1.94
CA ALA A 153 5.16 15.27 -0.77
C ALA A 153 4.45 16.55 -1.22
N VAL A 154 3.15 16.70 -0.93
CA VAL A 154 2.29 17.75 -1.51
C VAL A 154 1.37 18.39 -0.48
N ASP A 155 0.74 19.51 -0.83
CA ASP A 155 -0.26 20.14 0.04
C ASP A 155 -1.51 19.26 0.15
N GLY A 156 -2.22 19.35 1.28
CA GLY A 156 -3.29 18.41 1.63
C GLY A 156 -4.45 18.37 0.64
N ASP A 157 -4.75 19.49 -0.01
CA ASP A 157 -5.76 19.64 -1.07
C ASP A 157 -5.30 19.12 -2.43
N LYS A 158 -3.98 18.87 -2.60
CA LYS A 158 -3.37 18.36 -3.84
C LYS A 158 -3.11 16.86 -3.86
N VAL A 159 -3.30 16.16 -2.74
CA VAL A 159 -2.99 14.71 -2.62
C VAL A 159 -3.70 13.86 -3.67
N VAL A 160 -5.01 14.07 -3.88
CA VAL A 160 -5.78 13.27 -4.84
C VAL A 160 -5.42 13.64 -6.28
N GLU A 161 -5.28 14.93 -6.57
CA GLU A 161 -4.87 15.44 -7.89
C GLU A 161 -3.54 14.81 -8.34
N VAL A 162 -2.52 14.89 -7.49
CA VAL A 162 -1.19 14.35 -7.80
C VAL A 162 -1.19 12.83 -7.89
N ALA A 163 -2.00 12.14 -7.08
CA ALA A 163 -2.14 10.69 -7.20
C ALA A 163 -2.78 10.27 -8.54
N LEU A 164 -3.74 11.04 -9.05
CA LEU A 164 -4.33 10.82 -10.37
C LEU A 164 -3.32 11.13 -11.48
N ASP A 165 -2.53 12.19 -11.36
CA ASP A 165 -1.46 12.52 -12.32
C ASP A 165 -0.41 11.40 -12.42
N LEU A 166 -0.01 10.82 -11.29
CA LEU A 166 0.88 9.65 -11.26
C LEU A 166 0.21 8.42 -11.90
N ALA A 167 -1.08 8.22 -11.67
CA ALA A 167 -1.85 7.14 -12.32
C ALA A 167 -1.83 7.29 -13.83
N GLU A 168 -2.11 8.49 -14.34
CA GLU A 168 -2.08 8.76 -15.78
C GLU A 168 -0.67 8.58 -16.38
N LYS A 169 0.36 9.02 -15.64
CA LYS A 169 1.77 8.88 -16.04
C LYS A 169 2.19 7.41 -16.19
N TYR A 170 1.76 6.54 -15.27
CA TYR A 170 2.20 5.13 -15.25
C TYR A 170 1.27 4.16 -15.97
N ALA A 171 -0.02 4.50 -16.16
CA ALA A 171 -0.98 3.63 -16.85
C ALA A 171 -0.51 3.12 -18.23
N PRO A 172 0.15 3.92 -19.09
CA PRO A 172 0.69 3.43 -20.36
C PRO A 172 1.75 2.33 -20.25
N LYS A 173 2.41 2.21 -19.10
CA LYS A 173 3.46 1.19 -18.88
C LYS A 173 2.88 -0.22 -18.71
N THR A 174 1.59 -0.34 -18.46
CA THR A 174 0.90 -1.62 -18.24
C THR A 174 0.19 -2.14 -19.48
N TYR A 175 0.33 -1.45 -20.62
CA TYR A 175 -0.28 -1.87 -21.90
C TYR A 175 0.31 -3.19 -22.39
N ARG A 176 1.55 -3.49 -21.97
CA ARG A 176 2.18 -4.80 -22.17
C ARG A 176 2.07 -5.61 -20.89
N ASP A 177 1.73 -6.88 -21.03
CA ASP A 177 1.54 -7.81 -19.91
C ASP A 177 2.86 -8.29 -19.29
N ASN A 178 3.65 -7.34 -18.79
CA ASN A 178 4.96 -7.60 -18.18
C ASN A 178 5.18 -6.78 -16.90
N TYR A 179 4.33 -5.77 -16.64
CA TYR A 179 4.52 -4.87 -15.49
C TYR A 179 4.57 -5.62 -14.15
N HIS A 180 3.66 -6.59 -13.93
CA HIS A 180 3.69 -7.40 -12.71
C HIS A 180 4.88 -8.35 -12.62
N LEU A 181 5.42 -8.84 -13.74
CA LEU A 181 6.60 -9.70 -13.74
C LEU A 181 7.84 -8.90 -13.35
N LEU A 182 7.96 -7.65 -13.83
CA LEU A 182 9.01 -6.73 -13.40
C LEU A 182 8.91 -6.42 -11.90
N LYS A 183 7.69 -6.21 -11.37
CA LYS A 183 7.48 -6.05 -9.92
C LYS A 183 7.84 -7.31 -9.16
N ALA A 184 7.50 -8.50 -9.68
CA ALA A 184 7.86 -9.76 -9.06
C ALA A 184 9.37 -9.94 -8.93
N GLU A 185 10.12 -9.50 -9.94
CA GLU A 185 11.59 -9.47 -9.88
C GLU A 185 12.10 -8.43 -8.88
N LEU A 186 11.56 -7.21 -8.92
CA LEU A 186 11.94 -6.11 -8.02
C LEU A 186 11.74 -6.47 -6.53
N TYR A 187 10.67 -7.21 -6.21
CA TYR A 187 10.30 -7.59 -4.85
C TYR A 187 10.60 -9.07 -4.52
N ARG A 188 11.44 -9.74 -5.33
CA ARG A 188 11.76 -11.17 -5.20
C ARG A 188 12.09 -11.58 -3.77
N ASP A 189 12.89 -10.79 -3.07
CA ASP A 189 13.36 -11.11 -1.71
C ASP A 189 12.30 -10.82 -0.64
N ALA A 190 11.43 -9.83 -0.85
CA ALA A 190 10.39 -9.46 0.10
C ALA A 190 9.18 -10.41 0.06
N LEU A 191 8.87 -10.99 -1.10
CA LEU A 191 7.66 -11.80 -1.31
C LEU A 191 7.59 -13.05 -0.43
N PRO A 192 8.63 -13.89 -0.30
CA PRO A 192 8.58 -15.04 0.60
C PRO A 192 8.28 -14.64 2.04
N HIS A 193 8.84 -13.51 2.50
CA HIS A 193 8.64 -13.01 3.84
C HIS A 193 7.22 -12.46 4.07
N LEU A 194 6.62 -11.81 3.07
CA LEU A 194 5.23 -11.36 3.11
C LEU A 194 4.24 -12.54 3.08
N LEU A 195 4.54 -13.60 2.31
CA LEU A 195 3.65 -14.75 2.15
C LEU A 195 3.81 -15.82 3.25
N SER A 196 4.96 -15.84 3.93
CA SER A 196 5.24 -16.76 5.04
C SER A 196 4.57 -16.36 6.36
N GLN A 197 4.41 -17.33 7.27
CA GLN A 197 4.01 -17.00 8.65
C GLN A 197 5.14 -16.25 9.37
N PRO A 198 4.82 -15.13 10.05
CA PRO A 198 5.82 -14.33 10.72
C PRO A 198 6.36 -15.02 11.98
N LEU A 199 7.66 -14.86 12.25
CA LEU A 199 8.25 -15.15 13.55
C LEU A 199 7.77 -14.09 14.57
N GLN A 200 7.41 -14.57 15.76
CA GLN A 200 6.61 -13.83 16.74
C GLN A 200 7.34 -13.63 18.07
N THR A 201 8.37 -14.42 18.36
CA THR A 201 9.12 -14.33 19.61
C THR A 201 10.61 -14.19 19.35
N ALA A 202 11.33 -13.52 20.25
CA ALA A 202 12.79 -13.47 20.19
C ALA A 202 13.40 -14.88 20.13
N GLY A 203 12.82 -15.84 20.86
CA GLY A 203 13.23 -17.25 20.80
C GLY A 203 13.11 -17.88 19.40
N GLN A 204 12.07 -17.53 18.64
CA GLN A 204 11.91 -17.99 17.25
C GLN A 204 12.91 -17.35 16.28
N TYR A 205 13.36 -16.12 16.55
CA TYR A 205 14.43 -15.48 15.76
C TYR A 205 15.79 -16.08 16.11
N LEU A 206 16.10 -16.25 17.39
CA LEU A 206 17.38 -16.78 17.87
C LEU A 206 17.57 -18.26 17.51
N ALA A 207 16.50 -19.05 17.42
CA ALA A 207 16.57 -20.46 17.01
C ALA A 207 16.98 -20.68 15.53
N LYS A 208 17.15 -19.61 14.74
CA LYS A 208 17.59 -19.67 13.34
C LYS A 208 19.06 -19.28 13.13
N LEU A 209 19.77 -18.89 14.20
CA LEU A 209 21.21 -18.64 14.23
C LEU A 209 21.96 -19.93 14.58
#